data_AF-A0A914UFE0-F1
#
_entry.id   AF-A0A914UFE0-F1
#
_cell.length_a   1.000
_cell.length_b   1.000
_cell.length_c   1.000
_cell.angle_alpha   90.00
_cell.angle_beta   90.00
_cell.angle_gamma   90.00
#
_symmetry.space_group_name_H-M   'P 1'
#
loop_
_entity.id
_entity.type
_entity.pdbx_description
1 polymer ?
#
loop_
_entity_poly.entity_id
_entity_poly.type
_entity_poly.pdbx_seq_one_letter_code
_entity_poly.pdbx_strand_id
1 'polypeptide(L)'
;MKNPAIPKASKKLFNERHHVLINPQQQILANLASKNPKDFYKEWNSIINDTQLKDLSSVAWTKYKQSSINRYSNIPCIDNERVIVPGIPFFNGNYIKNSDGQKIFIAGQGPTTDSVEDLWNVVMQEGVTVIVMLCLPFEESFDKISGKIISKEKSFIYWPTNTKFHFDGFEVEATNVKEELFNQGRESVMVSKLRVIDSKKQKHVRTVLHVQLKSWKDLSIPDSTKATMYIMKKFVNPEIEKNRPV
;
A
#
# COMPACT_ATOMS: atom_id res chain seq x y z
N MET A 1 56.29 4.66 -30.53
CA MET A 1 55.10 4.24 -31.30
C MET A 1 54.00 5.26 -31.03
N LYS A 2 53.39 5.79 -32.10
CA LYS A 2 52.46 6.94 -32.06
C LYS A 2 51.11 6.50 -31.50
N ASN A 3 50.54 7.33 -30.63
CA ASN A 3 49.20 7.19 -30.07
C ASN A 3 48.15 7.30 -31.20
N PRO A 4 47.21 6.36 -31.37
CA PRO A 4 46.20 6.48 -32.41
C PRO A 4 45.16 7.53 -32.01
N ALA A 5 45.02 8.54 -32.87
CA ALA A 5 44.05 9.62 -32.70
C ALA A 5 42.61 9.11 -32.86
N ILE A 6 41.76 9.44 -31.88
CA ILE A 6 40.31 9.21 -31.95
C ILE A 6 39.73 10.15 -33.02
N PRO A 7 38.92 9.66 -33.99
CA PRO A 7 38.33 10.51 -35.02
C PRO A 7 37.43 11.60 -34.42
N LYS A 8 37.67 12.87 -34.80
CA LYS A 8 36.90 14.07 -34.41
C LYS A 8 35.46 14.12 -34.99
N ALA A 9 34.85 12.98 -35.31
CA ALA A 9 33.51 12.92 -35.91
C ALA A 9 32.37 12.67 -34.89
N SER A 10 32.65 12.31 -33.64
CA SER A 10 31.60 12.01 -32.65
C SER A 10 31.17 13.19 -31.77
N LYS A 11 31.85 14.35 -31.84
CA LYS A 11 31.49 15.53 -31.04
C LYS A 11 30.47 16.47 -31.69
N LYS A 12 30.15 16.28 -32.99
CA LYS A 12 29.19 17.16 -33.70
C LYS A 12 27.74 16.65 -33.67
N LEU A 13 27.49 15.40 -33.26
CA LEU A 13 26.14 14.85 -33.10
C LEU A 13 25.53 15.10 -31.70
N PHE A 14 26.28 15.72 -30.78
CA PHE A 14 25.83 15.98 -29.40
C PHE A 14 25.43 17.44 -29.15
N ASN A 15 25.71 18.37 -30.07
CA ASN A 15 25.52 19.81 -29.86
C ASN A 15 24.50 20.47 -30.80
N GLU A 16 23.81 19.71 -31.66
CA GLU A 16 22.77 20.24 -32.55
C GLU A 16 21.48 19.40 -32.46
N ARG A 17 20.95 19.28 -31.25
CA ARG A 17 19.50 19.06 -31.05
C ARG A 17 19.06 20.01 -29.95
N HIS A 18 18.56 21.15 -30.42
CA HIS A 18 17.69 22.10 -29.74
C HIS A 18 17.33 21.76 -28.29
N HIS A 19 17.74 22.68 -27.42
CA HIS A 19 17.13 22.96 -26.14
C HIS A 19 15.60 22.90 -26.19
N VAL A 20 15.02 22.50 -25.06
CA VAL A 20 13.59 22.37 -24.72
C VAL A 20 12.95 21.01 -25.09
N LEU A 21 13.45 19.94 -24.45
CA LEU A 21 12.55 18.86 -24.06
C LEU A 21 11.83 19.30 -22.79
N ILE A 22 10.58 19.72 -23.02
CA ILE A 22 9.45 19.74 -22.10
C ILE A 22 9.64 18.69 -21.00
N ASN A 23 9.45 19.09 -19.74
CA ASN A 23 9.49 18.22 -18.56
C ASN A 23 8.93 16.82 -18.91
N PRO A 24 9.68 15.71 -18.73
CA PRO A 24 9.20 14.36 -19.06
C PRO A 24 7.80 14.07 -18.49
N GLN A 25 7.48 14.65 -17.33
CA GLN A 25 6.15 14.56 -16.73
C GLN A 25 5.09 15.29 -17.58
N GLN A 26 5.38 16.48 -18.10
CA GLN A 26 4.46 17.21 -19.00
C GLN A 26 4.26 16.48 -20.33
N GLN A 27 5.30 15.84 -20.87
CA GLN A 27 5.18 15.04 -22.08
C GLN A 27 4.38 13.75 -21.83
N ILE A 28 4.61 13.08 -20.70
CA ILE A 28 3.81 11.93 -20.27
C ILE A 28 2.35 12.36 -20.05
N LEU A 29 2.11 13.49 -19.38
CA LEU A 29 0.76 14.01 -19.15
C LEU A 29 0.05 14.38 -20.46
N ALA A 30 0.75 15.00 -21.41
CA ALA A 30 0.22 15.31 -22.73
C ALA A 30 -0.12 14.02 -23.50
N ASN A 31 0.76 13.02 -23.45
CA ASN A 31 0.52 11.71 -24.05
C ASN A 31 -0.69 11.01 -23.41
N LEU A 32 -0.79 11.01 -22.07
CA LEU A 32 -1.93 10.45 -21.35
C LEU A 32 -3.23 11.20 -21.65
N ALA A 33 -3.19 12.52 -21.74
CA ALA A 33 -4.36 13.35 -22.08
C ALA A 33 -4.83 13.14 -23.52
N SER A 34 -3.94 12.74 -24.42
CA SER A 34 -4.25 12.42 -25.82
C SER A 34 -4.73 10.97 -26.03
N LYS A 35 -4.56 10.08 -25.04
CA LYS A 35 -4.98 8.68 -25.14
C LYS A 35 -6.50 8.54 -25.05
N ASN A 36 -7.07 7.70 -25.91
CA ASN A 36 -8.46 7.30 -25.80
C ASN A 36 -8.64 6.41 -24.57
N PRO A 37 -9.72 6.56 -23.77
CA PRO A 37 -10.05 5.64 -22.67
C PRO A 37 -9.97 4.14 -23.04
N LYS A 38 -10.30 3.78 -24.28
CA LYS A 38 -10.19 2.40 -24.78
C LYS A 38 -8.76 1.89 -24.82
N ASP A 39 -7.78 2.75 -25.04
CA ASP A 39 -6.37 2.35 -25.12
C ASP A 39 -5.80 2.06 -23.73
N PHE A 40 -6.26 2.78 -22.70
CA PHE A 40 -5.98 2.40 -21.31
C PHE A 40 -6.51 1.01 -20.96
N TYR A 41 -7.71 0.68 -21.44
CA TYR A 41 -8.28 -0.65 -21.22
C TYR A 41 -7.48 -1.76 -21.91
N LYS A 42 -6.99 -1.51 -23.14
CA LYS A 42 -6.08 -2.43 -23.84
C LYS A 42 -4.76 -2.62 -23.09
N GLU A 43 -4.15 -1.52 -22.65
CA GLU A 43 -2.91 -1.53 -21.88
C GLU A 43 -3.08 -2.33 -20.57
N TRP A 44 -4.14 -2.06 -19.81
CA TRP A 44 -4.50 -2.80 -18.61
C TRP A 44 -4.65 -4.31 -18.87
N ASN A 45 -5.39 -4.69 -19.90
CA ASN A 45 -5.56 -6.10 -20.25
C ASN A 45 -4.25 -6.75 -20.71
N SER A 46 -3.31 -6.00 -21.29
CA SER A 46 -2.02 -6.54 -21.68
C SER A 46 -1.18 -6.97 -20.47
N ILE A 47 -1.26 -6.22 -19.36
CA ILE A 47 -0.57 -6.54 -18.10
C ILE A 47 -1.12 -7.86 -17.53
N ILE A 48 -2.44 -8.02 -17.51
CA ILE A 48 -3.09 -9.24 -17.00
C ILE A 48 -2.72 -10.47 -17.83
N ASN A 49 -2.55 -10.27 -19.14
CA ASN A 49 -2.24 -11.37 -20.07
C ASN A 49 -0.75 -11.74 -20.11
N ASP A 50 0.12 -10.92 -19.53
CA ASP A 50 1.54 -11.22 -19.37
C ASP A 50 1.70 -12.56 -18.63
N THR A 51 2.45 -13.47 -19.24
CA THR A 51 2.59 -14.86 -18.82
C THR A 51 3.21 -14.98 -17.42
N GLN A 52 3.92 -13.96 -16.93
CA GLN A 52 4.54 -13.96 -15.61
C GLN A 52 3.53 -14.00 -14.44
N LEU A 53 2.29 -13.56 -14.64
CA LEU A 53 1.26 -13.61 -13.59
C LEU A 53 0.52 -14.97 -13.53
N LYS A 54 0.58 -15.77 -14.60
CA LYS A 54 -0.22 -16.99 -14.74
C LYS A 54 0.35 -18.20 -14.00
N ASP A 55 1.64 -18.18 -13.69
CA ASP A 55 2.35 -19.28 -13.02
C ASP A 55 2.54 -19.05 -11.50
N LEU A 56 1.83 -18.08 -10.92
CA LEU A 56 1.94 -17.77 -9.50
C LEU A 56 1.16 -18.79 -8.65
N SER A 57 1.86 -19.44 -7.72
CA SER A 57 1.27 -20.38 -6.77
C SER A 57 0.55 -19.66 -5.62
N SER A 58 -0.57 -20.21 -5.16
CA SER A 58 -1.33 -19.74 -3.98
C SER A 58 -1.84 -20.91 -3.13
N VAL A 59 -1.02 -21.95 -2.96
CA VAL A 59 -1.35 -23.19 -2.24
C VAL A 59 -1.61 -22.91 -0.77
N ALA A 60 -0.78 -22.09 -0.12
CA ALA A 60 -0.98 -21.75 1.29
C ALA A 60 -2.32 -21.03 1.48
N TRP A 61 -2.60 -20.02 0.66
CA TRP A 61 -3.89 -19.32 0.70
C TRP A 61 -5.06 -20.27 0.45
N THR A 62 -4.95 -21.19 -0.51
CA THR A 62 -6.02 -22.16 -0.83
C THR A 62 -6.39 -23.02 0.37
N LYS A 63 -5.40 -23.44 1.17
CA LYS A 63 -5.62 -24.18 2.42
C LYS A 63 -6.44 -23.39 3.44
N TYR A 64 -6.27 -22.07 3.49
CA TYR A 64 -6.97 -21.17 4.42
C TYR A 64 -8.13 -20.39 3.78
N LYS A 65 -8.50 -20.68 2.52
CA LYS A 65 -9.47 -19.90 1.73
C LYS A 65 -10.82 -19.70 2.42
N GLN A 66 -11.28 -20.68 3.19
CA GLN A 66 -12.55 -20.67 3.93
C GLN A 66 -12.38 -20.30 5.41
N SER A 67 -11.16 -20.03 5.86
CA SER A 67 -10.89 -19.59 7.23
C SER A 67 -11.28 -18.13 7.41
N SER A 68 -11.72 -17.77 8.62
CA SER A 68 -12.07 -16.41 9.03
C SER A 68 -10.89 -15.43 9.06
N ILE A 69 -9.65 -15.92 8.91
CA ILE A 69 -8.47 -15.07 8.72
C ILE A 69 -8.42 -14.43 7.33
N ASN A 70 -9.18 -14.94 6.35
CA ASN A 70 -9.28 -14.37 5.01
C ASN A 70 -10.59 -13.58 4.85
N ARG A 71 -10.49 -12.30 4.52
CA ARG A 71 -11.68 -11.45 4.31
C ARG A 71 -12.40 -11.76 3.00
N TYR A 72 -11.64 -12.12 1.97
CA TYR A 72 -12.16 -12.40 0.63
C TYR A 72 -11.64 -13.74 0.14
N SER A 73 -12.56 -14.68 -0.11
CA SER A 73 -12.23 -16.00 -0.64
C SER A 73 -11.87 -15.99 -2.13
N ASN A 74 -11.89 -14.83 -2.79
CA ASN A 74 -11.55 -14.66 -4.19
C ASN A 74 -10.31 -13.78 -4.42
N ILE A 75 -9.62 -13.34 -3.36
CA ILE A 75 -8.40 -12.54 -3.44
C ILE A 75 -7.23 -13.38 -2.90
N PRO A 76 -6.44 -14.03 -3.79
CA PRO A 76 -5.38 -14.94 -3.38
C PRO A 76 -4.15 -14.21 -2.83
N CYS A 77 -3.48 -14.84 -1.87
CA CYS A 77 -2.13 -14.48 -1.44
C CYS A 77 -1.12 -15.39 -2.15
N ILE A 78 -0.12 -14.79 -2.80
CA ILE A 78 0.87 -15.51 -3.61
C ILE A 78 1.95 -16.13 -2.73
N ASP A 79 2.27 -17.41 -2.92
CA ASP A 79 3.15 -18.15 -2.03
C ASP A 79 4.58 -17.58 -1.98
N ASN A 80 5.15 -17.25 -3.15
CA ASN A 80 6.55 -16.80 -3.27
C ASN A 80 6.81 -15.44 -2.61
N GLU A 81 5.76 -14.62 -2.47
CA GLU A 81 5.87 -13.28 -1.90
C GLU A 81 5.13 -13.14 -0.58
N ARG A 82 4.60 -14.23 0.01
CA ARG A 82 3.82 -14.10 1.25
C ARG A 82 4.71 -13.69 2.42
N VAL A 83 4.14 -12.91 3.32
CA VAL A 83 4.74 -12.69 4.64
C VAL A 83 4.61 -13.97 5.46
N ILE A 84 5.71 -14.41 6.07
CA ILE A 84 5.77 -15.59 6.93
C ILE A 84 6.08 -15.13 8.34
N VAL A 85 5.22 -15.48 9.29
CA VAL A 85 5.41 -15.12 10.70
C VAL A 85 5.55 -16.40 11.53
N PRO A 86 6.62 -16.58 12.32
CA PRO A 86 6.80 -17.74 13.17
C PRO A 86 5.61 -17.96 14.12
N GLY A 87 5.11 -19.19 14.16
CA GLY A 87 3.97 -19.56 15.00
C GLY A 87 2.59 -19.22 14.40
N ILE A 88 2.54 -18.45 13.31
CA ILE A 88 1.30 -18.11 12.62
C ILE A 88 1.19 -18.96 11.36
N PRO A 89 0.13 -19.77 11.21
CA PRO A 89 0.01 -20.70 10.09
C PRO A 89 -0.07 -20.00 8.74
N PHE A 90 -0.73 -18.84 8.69
CA PHE A 90 -0.95 -18.08 7.47
C PHE A 90 -1.35 -16.64 7.78
N PHE A 91 -0.77 -15.68 7.04
CA PHE A 91 -1.19 -14.29 7.03
C PHE A 91 -1.44 -13.86 5.58
N ASN A 92 -2.58 -13.22 5.32
CA ASN A 92 -2.91 -12.73 3.98
C ASN A 92 -2.24 -11.37 3.72
N GLY A 93 -0.97 -11.44 3.36
CA GLY A 93 -0.22 -10.30 2.87
C GLY A 93 1.00 -10.71 2.06
N ASN A 94 1.29 -9.93 1.03
CA ASN A 94 2.41 -10.13 0.12
C ASN A 94 3.39 -8.96 0.18
N TYR A 95 4.68 -9.26 0.06
CA TYR A 95 5.70 -8.24 -0.19
C TYR A 95 5.52 -7.67 -1.59
N ILE A 96 5.64 -6.35 -1.70
CA ILE A 96 5.80 -5.65 -2.98
C ILE A 96 7.24 -5.19 -3.08
N LYS A 97 7.87 -5.53 -4.19
CA LYS A 97 9.27 -5.23 -4.48
C LYS A 97 9.41 -4.02 -5.40
N ASN A 98 10.51 -3.29 -5.29
CA ASN A 98 10.92 -2.30 -6.29
C ASN A 98 11.56 -2.99 -7.50
N SER A 99 12.00 -2.19 -8.48
CA SER A 99 12.72 -2.66 -9.67
C SER A 99 14.00 -3.45 -9.35
N ASP A 100 14.60 -3.20 -8.19
CA ASP A 100 15.84 -3.83 -7.75
C ASP A 100 15.58 -5.11 -6.92
N GLY A 101 14.31 -5.53 -6.82
CA GLY A 101 13.90 -6.72 -6.07
C GLY A 101 13.83 -6.54 -4.55
N GLN A 102 14.06 -5.32 -4.04
CA GLN A 102 13.98 -5.01 -2.62
C GLN A 102 12.53 -4.92 -2.17
N LYS A 103 12.20 -5.57 -1.04
CA LYS A 103 10.87 -5.51 -0.43
C LYS A 103 10.65 -4.10 0.14
N ILE A 104 9.73 -3.35 -0.45
CA ILE A 104 9.48 -1.95 -0.08
C ILE A 104 8.13 -1.75 0.63
N PHE A 105 7.16 -2.63 0.37
CA PHE A 105 5.85 -2.60 1.02
C PHE A 105 5.37 -4.02 1.35
N ILE A 106 4.38 -4.08 2.24
CA ILE A 106 3.53 -5.25 2.43
C ILE A 106 2.12 -4.82 2.04
N ALA A 107 1.56 -5.47 1.03
CA ALA A 107 0.14 -5.36 0.70
C ALA A 107 -0.61 -6.47 1.44
N GLY A 108 -1.33 -6.09 2.49
CA GLY A 108 -2.18 -6.99 3.27
C GLY A 108 -3.65 -6.61 3.13
N GLN A 109 -4.54 -7.57 3.37
CA GLN A 109 -5.96 -7.28 3.53
C GLN A 109 -6.21 -6.43 4.78
N GLY A 110 -7.35 -5.73 4.83
CA GLY A 110 -7.85 -5.19 6.10
C GLY A 110 -8.11 -6.36 7.07
N PRO A 111 -7.50 -6.37 8.28
CA PRO A 111 -7.58 -7.51 9.19
C PRO A 111 -9.04 -7.82 9.54
N THR A 112 -9.34 -9.09 9.72
CA THR A 112 -10.58 -9.59 10.35
C THR A 112 -10.39 -9.64 11.86
N THR A 113 -11.46 -9.87 12.62
CA THR A 113 -11.38 -10.09 14.08
C THR A 113 -10.29 -11.09 14.46
N ASP A 114 -10.16 -12.15 13.65
CA ASP A 114 -9.30 -13.31 13.95
C ASP A 114 -7.87 -13.16 13.40
N SER A 115 -7.56 -12.03 12.74
CA SER A 115 -6.23 -11.77 12.15
C SER A 115 -5.63 -10.43 12.61
N VAL A 116 -6.24 -9.74 13.58
CA VAL A 116 -5.68 -8.51 14.17
C VAL A 116 -4.38 -8.79 14.91
N GLU A 117 -4.31 -9.88 15.67
CA GLU A 117 -3.08 -10.28 16.35
C GLU A 117 -1.96 -10.55 15.32
N ASP A 118 -2.30 -11.25 14.24
CA ASP A 118 -1.35 -11.58 13.17
C ASP A 118 -0.80 -10.32 12.50
N LEU A 119 -1.65 -9.32 12.24
CA LEU A 119 -1.21 -8.01 11.73
C LEU A 119 -0.16 -7.38 12.65
N TRP A 120 -0.39 -7.37 13.96
CA TRP A 120 0.55 -6.77 14.91
C TRP A 120 1.84 -7.57 15.04
N ASN A 121 1.77 -8.90 14.96
CA ASN A 121 2.96 -9.75 14.88
C ASN A 121 3.80 -9.44 13.63
N VAL A 122 3.17 -9.25 12.46
CA VAL A 122 3.84 -8.79 11.23
C VAL A 122 4.51 -7.44 11.45
N VAL A 123 3.78 -6.47 12.01
CA VAL A 123 4.31 -5.12 12.27
C VAL A 123 5.54 -5.15 13.17
N MET A 124 5.52 -5.96 14.22
CA MET A 124 6.66 -6.11 15.12
C MET A 124 7.84 -6.81 14.44
N GLN A 125 7.60 -7.92 13.74
CA GLN A 125 8.63 -8.72 13.07
C GLN A 125 9.33 -7.93 11.96
N GLU A 126 8.55 -7.34 11.06
CA GLU A 126 9.05 -6.65 9.86
C GLU A 126 9.54 -5.24 10.17
N GLY A 127 9.46 -4.82 11.43
CA GLY A 127 9.90 -3.51 11.85
C GLY A 127 9.09 -2.36 11.25
N VAL A 128 7.82 -2.58 10.93
CA VAL A 128 6.98 -1.61 10.21
C VAL A 128 6.89 -0.30 10.98
N THR A 129 7.21 0.81 10.32
CA THR A 129 7.14 2.17 10.89
C THR A 129 5.96 2.98 10.38
N VAL A 130 5.32 2.55 9.28
CA VAL A 130 4.16 3.22 8.68
C VAL A 130 3.11 2.21 8.27
N ILE A 131 1.86 2.42 8.68
CA ILE A 131 0.68 1.73 8.17
C ILE A 131 -0.14 2.73 7.36
N VAL A 132 -0.51 2.36 6.14
CA VAL A 132 -1.44 3.12 5.32
C VAL A 132 -2.70 2.35 5.09
N MET A 133 -3.81 2.93 5.54
CA MET A 133 -5.14 2.37 5.40
C MET A 133 -5.91 3.18 4.37
N LEU A 134 -6.32 2.51 3.28
CA LEU A 134 -7.00 3.15 2.15
C LEU A 134 -8.52 2.95 2.16
N CYS A 135 -9.08 2.56 3.29
CA CYS A 135 -10.51 2.33 3.46
C CYS A 135 -11.01 2.82 4.82
N LEU A 136 -12.33 2.92 4.95
CA LEU A 136 -13.01 2.99 6.23
C LEU A 136 -13.20 1.58 6.81
N PRO A 137 -13.29 1.40 8.15
CA PRO A 137 -13.61 0.09 8.73
C PRO A 137 -14.95 -0.47 8.22
N PHE A 138 -15.91 0.43 8.00
CA PHE A 138 -17.24 0.11 7.47
C PHE A 138 -17.56 1.05 6.33
N GLU A 139 -18.25 0.52 5.32
CA GLU A 139 -18.82 1.32 4.24
C GLU A 139 -20.28 0.96 4.00
N GLU A 140 -21.09 1.99 3.83
CA GLU A 140 -22.48 1.84 3.43
C GLU A 140 -22.56 1.60 1.93
N SER A 141 -23.33 0.59 1.54
CA SER A 141 -23.62 0.28 0.14
C SER A 141 -25.08 -0.10 -0.03
N PHE A 142 -25.67 0.24 -1.17
CA PHE A 142 -27.03 -0.17 -1.48
C PHE A 142 -27.05 -1.62 -1.95
N ASP A 143 -27.70 -2.49 -1.20
CA ASP A 143 -27.94 -3.87 -1.62
C ASP A 143 -29.12 -3.92 -2.58
N LYS A 144 -28.84 -4.27 -3.83
CA LYS A 144 -29.85 -4.37 -4.89
C LYS A 144 -30.87 -5.48 -4.63
N ILE A 145 -30.53 -6.49 -3.83
CA ILE A 145 -31.39 -7.64 -3.57
C ILE A 145 -32.41 -7.29 -2.49
N SER A 146 -31.95 -6.82 -1.33
CA SER A 146 -32.84 -6.44 -0.22
C SER A 146 -33.46 -5.04 -0.36
N GLY A 147 -32.94 -4.20 -1.28
CA GLY A 147 -33.39 -2.82 -1.48
C GLY A 147 -33.01 -1.88 -0.33
N LYS A 148 -32.02 -2.25 0.49
CA LYS A 148 -31.63 -1.52 1.72
C LYS A 148 -30.19 -1.03 1.64
N ILE A 149 -29.91 0.04 2.38
CA ILE A 149 -28.53 0.41 2.70
C ILE A 149 -28.02 -0.60 3.73
N ILE A 150 -26.91 -1.25 3.41
CA ILE A 150 -26.20 -2.17 4.30
C ILE A 150 -24.84 -1.59 4.64
N SER A 151 -24.46 -1.72 5.92
CA SER A 151 -23.10 -1.42 6.36
C SER A 151 -22.24 -2.69 6.23
N LYS A 152 -21.23 -2.63 5.37
CA LYS A 152 -20.31 -3.73 5.14
C LYS A 152 -18.96 -3.45 5.79
N GLU A 153 -18.50 -4.35 6.65
CA GLU A 153 -17.15 -4.28 7.20
C GLU A 153 -16.10 -4.50 6.10
N LYS A 154 -15.16 -3.56 5.98
CA LYS A 154 -13.99 -3.61 5.09
C LYS A 154 -12.70 -3.91 5.85
N SER A 155 -12.66 -3.57 7.14
CA SER A 155 -11.55 -3.85 8.04
C SER A 155 -12.07 -3.87 9.46
N PHE A 156 -11.62 -4.82 10.27
CA PHE A 156 -11.79 -4.72 11.71
C PHE A 156 -10.97 -3.52 12.22
N ILE A 157 -11.43 -2.92 13.31
CA ILE A 157 -10.74 -1.79 13.95
C ILE A 157 -9.58 -2.36 14.76
N TYR A 158 -8.36 -2.22 14.25
CA TYR A 158 -7.13 -2.70 14.89
C TYR A 158 -6.37 -1.58 15.63
N TRP A 159 -6.86 -0.34 15.61
CA TRP A 159 -6.26 0.81 16.30
C TRP A 159 -7.33 1.58 17.07
N PRO A 160 -7.02 2.17 18.23
CA PRO A 160 -7.97 2.99 18.95
C PRO A 160 -8.15 4.36 18.30
N THR A 161 -9.35 4.91 18.40
CA THR A 161 -9.59 6.33 18.11
C THR A 161 -9.34 7.21 19.33
N ASN A 162 -9.74 6.79 20.55
CA ASN A 162 -9.73 7.67 21.74
C ASN A 162 -9.20 7.03 23.05
N THR A 163 -8.72 5.77 23.06
CA THR A 163 -8.29 5.05 24.29
C THR A 163 -7.07 4.15 24.05
N LYS A 164 -6.65 3.39 25.07
CA LYS A 164 -5.82 2.19 24.89
C LYS A 164 -6.71 1.04 24.45
N PHE A 165 -6.28 0.29 23.45
CA PHE A 165 -6.96 -0.91 22.98
C PHE A 165 -6.08 -2.13 23.21
N HIS A 166 -6.66 -3.20 23.74
CA HIS A 166 -5.98 -4.47 23.97
C HIS A 166 -6.49 -5.50 22.98
N PHE A 167 -5.58 -6.11 22.23
CA PHE A 167 -5.84 -7.23 21.33
C PHE A 167 -4.89 -8.35 21.73
N ASP A 168 -5.36 -9.55 22.05
CA ASP A 168 -4.59 -10.75 22.44
C ASP A 168 -3.04 -10.64 22.36
N GLY A 169 -2.41 -10.08 23.40
CA GLY A 169 -0.95 -9.93 23.48
C GLY A 169 -0.36 -8.58 23.05
N PHE A 170 -1.19 -7.63 22.64
CA PHE A 170 -0.81 -6.29 22.22
C PHE A 170 -1.66 -5.22 22.92
N GLU A 171 -1.00 -4.15 23.35
CA GLU A 171 -1.64 -2.89 23.74
C GLU A 171 -1.30 -1.83 22.69
N VAL A 172 -2.32 -1.18 22.13
CA VAL A 172 -2.16 -0.12 21.14
C VAL A 172 -2.75 1.17 21.70
N GLU A 173 -1.98 2.25 21.62
CA GLU A 173 -2.38 3.58 22.07
C GLU A 173 -2.16 4.59 20.94
N ALA A 174 -3.21 5.33 20.55
CA ALA A 174 -3.11 6.38 19.55
C ALA A 174 -2.81 7.73 20.21
N THR A 175 -1.83 8.44 19.65
CA THR A 175 -1.42 9.77 20.06
C THR A 175 -1.27 10.66 18.82
N ASN A 176 -1.22 11.98 19.01
CA ASN A 176 -0.99 12.96 17.94
C ASN A 176 -1.96 12.79 16.76
N VAL A 177 -3.23 12.48 17.03
CA VAL A 177 -4.27 12.32 16.01
C VAL A 177 -4.57 13.67 15.37
N LYS A 178 -4.44 13.75 14.03
CA LYS A 178 -4.71 14.94 13.22
C LYS A 178 -5.51 14.56 11.98
N GLU A 179 -6.44 15.41 11.59
CA GLU A 179 -7.18 15.28 10.33
C GLU A 179 -6.71 16.37 9.37
N GLU A 180 -6.36 15.97 8.15
CA GLU A 180 -5.92 16.87 7.08
C GLU A 180 -6.99 16.84 5.98
N LEU A 181 -7.54 18.01 5.68
CA LEU A 181 -8.61 18.16 4.70
C LEU A 181 -8.05 18.63 3.36
N PHE A 182 -8.50 18.00 2.29
CA PHE A 182 -8.15 18.33 0.92
C PHE A 182 -9.41 18.60 0.11
N ASN A 183 -9.21 19.21 -1.06
CA ASN A 183 -10.28 19.36 -2.04
C ASN A 183 -11.56 20.00 -1.47
N GLN A 184 -11.39 21.10 -0.73
CA GLN A 184 -12.48 21.83 -0.04
C GLN A 184 -13.25 20.96 0.97
N GLY A 185 -12.56 20.01 1.63
CA GLY A 185 -13.14 19.14 2.65
C GLY A 185 -13.79 17.87 2.13
N ARG A 186 -13.76 17.63 0.80
CA ARG A 186 -14.25 16.37 0.20
C ARG A 186 -13.33 15.18 0.42
N GLU A 187 -12.06 15.46 0.68
CA GLU A 187 -11.05 14.45 0.96
C GLU A 187 -10.49 14.67 2.36
N SER A 188 -10.28 13.57 3.10
CA SER A 188 -9.75 13.61 4.45
C SER A 188 -8.72 12.51 4.68
N VAL A 189 -7.58 12.88 5.26
CA VAL A 189 -6.54 11.98 5.72
C VAL A 189 -6.38 12.12 7.23
N MET A 190 -6.61 11.04 7.96
CA MET A 190 -6.26 10.95 9.38
C MET A 190 -4.82 10.50 9.52
N VAL A 191 -4.07 11.17 10.39
CA VAL A 191 -2.70 10.82 10.74
C VAL A 191 -2.61 10.67 12.25
N SER A 192 -2.07 9.55 12.72
CA SER A 192 -1.85 9.30 14.14
C SER A 192 -0.52 8.58 14.39
N LYS A 193 0.02 8.69 15.59
CA LYS A 193 1.14 7.88 16.08
C LYS A 193 0.59 6.80 16.99
N LEU A 194 0.78 5.54 16.61
CA LEU A 194 0.39 4.38 17.40
C LEU A 194 1.59 3.92 18.22
N ARG A 195 1.46 3.88 19.54
CA ARG A 195 2.38 3.15 20.42
C ARG A 195 1.85 1.74 20.61
N VAL A 196 2.59 0.76 20.10
CA VAL A 196 2.25 -0.66 20.14
C VAL A 196 3.17 -1.35 21.14
N ILE A 197 2.61 -2.07 22.10
CA ILE A 197 3.34 -2.80 23.13
C ILE A 197 3.00 -4.28 23.00
N ASP A 198 3.99 -5.11 22.72
CA ASP A 198 3.85 -6.58 22.75
C ASP A 198 3.94 -7.07 24.20
N SER A 199 2.79 -7.35 24.81
CA SER A 199 2.71 -7.81 26.19
C SER A 199 3.22 -9.25 26.37
N LYS A 200 3.33 -10.03 25.29
CA LYS A 200 3.86 -11.40 25.31
C LYS A 200 5.39 -11.45 25.25
N LYS A 201 6.05 -10.48 24.61
CA LYS A 201 7.52 -10.44 24.43
C LYS A 201 8.19 -9.24 25.12
N GLN A 202 8.46 -9.38 26.43
CA GLN A 202 9.23 -8.40 27.23
C GLN A 202 8.73 -6.95 27.11
N LYS A 203 7.46 -6.72 26.76
CA LYS A 203 6.91 -5.38 26.51
C LYS A 203 7.69 -4.62 25.42
N HIS A 204 8.10 -5.30 24.36
CA HIS A 204 8.71 -4.61 23.21
C HIS A 204 7.76 -3.52 22.71
N VAL A 205 8.25 -2.27 22.64
CA VAL A 205 7.48 -1.11 22.25
C VAL A 205 7.90 -0.64 20.87
N ARG A 206 6.92 -0.40 19.99
CA ARG A 206 7.12 0.18 18.67
C ARG A 206 6.22 1.40 18.49
N THR A 207 6.74 2.43 17.84
CA THR A 207 5.94 3.56 17.38
C THR A 207 5.71 3.43 15.87
N VAL A 208 4.44 3.48 15.46
CA VAL A 208 4.01 3.34 14.08
C VAL A 208 3.22 4.58 13.67
N LEU A 209 3.56 5.19 12.53
CA LEU A 209 2.76 6.22 11.91
C LEU A 209 1.58 5.56 11.19
N HIS A 210 0.35 5.85 11.60
CA HIS A 210 -0.85 5.36 10.95
C HIS A 210 -1.47 6.49 10.14
N VAL A 211 -1.68 6.24 8.84
CA VAL A 211 -2.23 7.20 7.89
C VAL A 211 -3.45 6.57 7.22
N GLN A 212 -4.64 7.11 7.47
CA GLN A 212 -5.89 6.62 6.91
C GLN A 212 -6.50 7.62 5.96
N LEU A 213 -6.74 7.21 4.72
CA LEU A 213 -7.52 7.97 3.75
C LEU A 213 -9.01 7.62 3.92
N LYS A 214 -9.80 8.54 4.47
CA LYS A 214 -11.22 8.31 4.80
C LYS A 214 -12.17 8.47 3.63
N SER A 215 -11.75 9.21 2.61
CA SER A 215 -12.63 9.62 1.50
C SER A 215 -12.60 8.68 0.30
N TRP A 216 -11.76 7.64 0.30
CA TRP A 216 -11.71 6.67 -0.79
C TRP A 216 -12.75 5.58 -0.55
N LYS A 217 -13.84 5.60 -1.32
CA LYS A 217 -14.89 4.57 -1.26
C LYS A 217 -14.51 3.35 -2.09
N ASP A 218 -14.94 2.15 -1.68
CA ASP A 218 -14.69 0.94 -2.45
C ASP A 218 -15.23 1.04 -3.88
N LEU A 219 -14.50 0.45 -4.83
CA LEU A 219 -14.78 0.48 -6.26
C LEU A 219 -14.90 1.88 -6.88
N SER A 220 -14.32 2.90 -6.23
CA SER A 220 -14.27 4.28 -6.73
C SER A 220 -12.84 4.79 -6.88
N ILE A 221 -12.69 6.03 -7.36
CA ILE A 221 -11.43 6.77 -7.37
C ILE A 221 -11.58 8.05 -6.55
N PRO A 222 -10.50 8.58 -5.94
CA PRO A 222 -10.53 9.88 -5.28
C PRO A 222 -10.86 11.00 -6.28
N ASP A 223 -11.54 12.04 -5.80
CA ASP A 223 -11.90 13.22 -6.60
C ASP A 223 -10.68 13.99 -7.11
N SER A 224 -9.53 13.87 -6.44
CA SER A 224 -8.26 14.49 -6.79
C SER A 224 -7.08 13.64 -6.32
N THR A 225 -5.90 13.94 -6.86
CA THR A 225 -4.65 13.29 -6.42
C THR A 225 -4.04 13.96 -5.18
N LYS A 226 -4.66 14.99 -4.61
CA LYS A 226 -4.04 15.80 -3.55
C LYS A 226 -3.83 14.99 -2.26
N ALA A 227 -4.85 14.28 -1.79
CA ALA A 227 -4.73 13.45 -0.60
C ALA A 227 -3.76 12.28 -0.80
N THR A 228 -3.81 11.59 -1.94
CA THR A 228 -2.88 10.48 -2.23
C THR A 228 -1.43 10.96 -2.34
N MET A 229 -1.18 12.10 -2.98
CA MET A 229 0.16 12.71 -3.03
C MET A 229 0.64 13.18 -1.66
N TYR A 230 -0.26 13.64 -0.79
CA TYR A 230 0.08 13.97 0.59
C TYR A 230 0.58 12.73 1.35
N ILE A 231 -0.13 11.61 1.23
CA ILE A 231 0.26 10.33 1.83
C ILE A 231 1.63 9.89 1.28
N MET A 232 1.83 9.95 -0.04
CA MET A 232 3.11 9.61 -0.68
C MET A 232 4.28 10.42 -0.08
N LYS A 233 4.10 11.72 0.13
CA LYS A 233 5.12 12.59 0.74
C LYS A 233 5.46 12.23 2.18
N LYS A 234 4.55 11.61 2.93
CA LYS A 234 4.86 11.14 4.30
C LYS A 234 5.85 9.99 4.30
N PHE A 235 5.84 9.12 3.29
CA PHE A 235 6.78 8.00 3.18
C PHE A 235 8.20 8.42 2.77
N VAL A 236 8.32 9.48 1.96
CA VAL A 236 9.62 10.00 1.47
C VAL A 236 10.27 10.93 2.49
N ASN A 237 9.73 11.01 3.72
CA ASN A 237 10.32 11.83 4.78
C ASN A 237 11.65 11.18 5.26
N PRO A 238 12.79 11.89 5.22
CA PRO A 238 14.11 11.36 5.59
C PRO A 238 14.19 10.71 6.98
N GLU A 239 13.32 11.09 7.93
CA GLU A 239 13.27 10.44 9.25
C GLU A 239 12.72 9.00 9.22
N ILE A 240 11.96 8.64 8.19
CA ILE A 240 11.46 7.29 7.98
C ILE A 240 12.51 6.44 7.27
N GLU A 241 13.26 7.02 6.32
CA GLU A 241 14.42 6.34 5.68
C GLU A 241 15.51 5.96 6.68
N LYS A 242 15.81 6.83 7.66
CA LYS A 242 16.80 6.55 8.72
C LYS A 242 16.43 5.37 9.62
N ASN A 243 15.14 5.02 9.71
CA ASN A 243 14.62 3.96 10.57
C ASN A 243 14.19 2.71 9.79
N ARG A 244 14.51 2.63 8.49
CA ARG A 244 14.24 1.44 7.68
C ARG A 244 15.18 0.31 8.15
N PRO A 245 14.66 -0.90 8.49
CA PRO A 245 15.52 -2.04 8.72
C PRO A 245 16.37 -2.30 7.47
N VAL A 246 17.68 -2.46 7.66
CA VAL A 246 18.61 -2.93 6.62
C VAL A 246 18.46 -4.44 6.48
#